data_AF-A0ABD7EL61-F1
#
_entry.id   AF-A0ABD7EL61-F1
#
_cell.length_a   1.000
_cell.length_b   1.000
_cell.length_c   1.000
_cell.angle_alpha   90.00
_cell.angle_beta   90.00
_cell.angle_gamma   90.00
#
_symmetry.space_group_name_H-M   'P 1'
#
loop_
_entity.id
_entity.type
_entity.pdbx_description
1 polymer ?
#
loop_
_entity_poly.entity_id
_entity_poly.type
_entity_poly.pdbx_seq_one_letter_code
_entity_poly.pdbx_strand_id
1 'polypeptide(L)'
;MKRTTAIFLLCTLLALPVAAAQTYFTNSLGQINVGWQDSAGKPRQLTYRLEPGKLPPLIAYRPARMEEEVLQTLLRGVRENYPEVQFTLSRPSLELHLKSHNQDKAKEAMAWLETQRGKEEQAWLTKHYFQYFTPPDGQLAVKQDHVRIALESRSTVAPLAEQLKQQGSSEPEARQKTVAEMLAFIQSIPYKQLDSLNGRQGKGFLTPRQVLEQNRGDCDSKVTLMAAMLAQLFPELKQAMVFIPGHAMLAVDLPAKPGDATISWQGQSYLLLEPTGPAALPAGQIASTSKTLVDGKQLSVQPVQPKG
;
A
#
# COMPACT_ATOMS: atom_id res chain seq x y z
N MET A 1 60.07 0.05 41.23
CA MET A 1 59.16 0.93 40.47
C MET A 1 58.54 0.14 39.33
N LYS A 2 57.29 -0.32 39.47
CA LYS A 2 56.50 -0.91 38.38
C LYS A 2 55.23 -0.08 38.25
N ARG A 3 55.07 0.62 37.11
CA ARG A 3 53.87 1.39 36.79
C ARG A 3 52.86 0.45 36.14
N THR A 4 51.73 0.22 36.80
CA THR A 4 50.55 -0.42 36.23
C THR A 4 49.69 0.65 35.57
N THR A 5 49.63 0.62 34.24
CA THR A 5 48.75 1.45 33.43
C THR A 5 47.37 0.78 33.40
N ALA A 6 46.37 1.39 34.02
CA ALA A 6 44.98 0.94 33.92
C ALA A 6 44.37 1.47 32.62
N ILE A 7 44.01 0.57 31.70
CA ILE A 7 43.25 0.88 30.49
C ILE A 7 41.77 0.93 30.89
N PHE A 8 41.18 2.12 30.88
CA PHE A 8 39.73 2.28 30.98
C PHE A 8 39.10 1.92 29.63
N LEU A 9 38.46 0.77 29.56
CA LEU A 9 37.63 0.38 28.42
C LEU A 9 36.30 1.17 28.51
N LEU A 10 36.20 2.24 27.73
CA LEU A 10 34.99 3.04 27.61
C LEU A 10 33.98 2.24 26.76
N CYS A 11 33.10 1.47 27.39
CA CYS A 11 31.95 0.86 26.73
C CYS A 11 30.97 1.95 26.27
N THR A 12 31.05 2.34 25.01
CA THR A 12 30.00 3.10 24.34
C THR A 12 28.75 2.23 24.21
N LEU A 13 27.74 2.49 25.05
CA LEU A 13 26.40 1.96 24.91
C LEU A 13 25.79 2.48 23.60
N LEU A 14 25.87 1.67 22.54
CA LEU A 14 25.03 1.82 21.36
C LEU A 14 23.58 1.62 21.81
N ALA A 15 22.82 2.71 21.91
CA ALA A 15 21.39 2.66 22.14
C ALA A 15 20.73 1.98 20.93
N LEU A 16 20.42 0.68 21.07
CA LEU A 16 19.61 -0.02 20.10
C LEU A 16 18.22 0.65 20.06
N PRO A 17 17.65 0.92 18.88
CA PRO A 17 16.31 1.48 18.79
C PRO A 17 15.33 0.51 19.48
N VAL A 18 14.56 1.04 20.43
CA VAL A 18 13.48 0.29 21.08
C VAL A 18 12.47 -0.04 20.00
N ALA A 19 12.34 -1.32 19.67
CA ALA A 19 11.32 -1.78 18.73
C ALA A 19 9.95 -1.65 19.41
N ALA A 20 8.96 -1.11 18.68
CA ALA A 20 7.57 -1.24 19.11
C ALA A 20 7.17 -2.70 18.91
N ALA A 21 7.41 -3.54 19.91
CA ALA A 21 7.11 -4.96 19.84
C ALA A 21 5.68 -5.18 20.33
N GLN A 22 4.88 -5.81 19.48
CA GLN A 22 3.60 -6.34 19.92
C GLN A 22 3.82 -7.46 20.92
N THR A 23 3.09 -7.43 22.03
CA THR A 23 3.23 -8.37 23.14
C THR A 23 2.24 -9.53 23.05
N TYR A 24 1.03 -9.27 22.53
CA TYR A 24 0.06 -10.32 22.23
C TYR A 24 -0.92 -9.90 21.14
N PHE A 25 -1.49 -10.89 20.47
CA PHE A 25 -2.60 -10.73 19.53
C PHE A 25 -3.53 -11.94 19.61
N THR A 26 -4.83 -11.68 19.68
CA THR A 26 -5.88 -12.69 19.60
C THR A 26 -7.02 -12.18 18.71
N ASN A 27 -7.60 -13.07 17.91
CA ASN A 27 -8.79 -12.79 17.12
C ASN A 27 -9.78 -13.94 17.33
N SER A 28 -10.78 -13.70 18.18
CA SER A 28 -11.78 -14.69 18.58
C SER A 28 -13.15 -14.24 18.08
N LEU A 29 -13.69 -14.94 17.08
CA LEU A 29 -15.01 -14.65 16.50
C LEU A 29 -15.15 -13.17 16.05
N GLY A 30 -14.08 -12.59 15.50
CA GLY A 30 -14.05 -11.21 15.02
C GLY A 30 -13.79 -10.15 16.10
N GLN A 31 -13.68 -10.52 17.38
CA GLN A 31 -13.16 -9.65 18.43
C GLN A 31 -11.63 -9.75 18.47
N ILE A 32 -10.98 -8.64 18.18
CA ILE A 32 -9.53 -8.53 18.16
C ILE A 32 -9.06 -7.90 19.47
N ASN A 33 -8.15 -8.58 20.16
CA ASN A 33 -7.44 -8.03 21.32
C ASN A 33 -5.95 -8.00 21.00
N VAL A 34 -5.34 -6.83 21.20
CA VAL A 34 -3.94 -6.58 20.87
C VAL A 34 -3.28 -5.79 21.99
N GLY A 35 -2.05 -6.17 22.34
CA GLY A 35 -1.20 -5.41 23.24
C GLY A 35 0.16 -5.17 22.61
N TRP A 36 0.75 -4.01 22.88
CA TRP A 36 2.08 -3.64 22.39
C TRP A 36 2.79 -2.72 23.38
N GLN A 37 4.08 -2.52 23.18
CA GLN A 37 4.85 -1.47 23.85
C GLN A 37 4.97 -0.26 22.92
N ASP A 38 4.67 0.93 23.43
CA ASP A 38 4.94 2.17 22.69
C ASP A 38 6.44 2.48 22.64
N SER A 39 6.82 3.57 21.97
CA SER A 39 8.23 3.99 21.84
C SER A 39 8.91 4.34 23.17
N ALA A 40 8.14 4.57 24.23
CA ALA A 40 8.65 4.79 25.59
C ALA A 40 8.70 3.48 26.41
N GLY A 41 8.38 2.34 25.80
CA GLY A 41 8.31 1.04 26.47
C GLY A 41 7.07 0.85 27.35
N LYS A 42 6.08 1.77 27.28
CA LYS A 42 4.87 1.69 28.10
C LYS A 42 3.89 0.71 27.46
N PRO A 43 3.26 -0.18 28.25
CA PRO A 43 2.26 -1.10 27.72
C PRO A 43 1.01 -0.36 27.25
N ARG A 44 0.54 -0.75 26.07
CA ARG A 44 -0.71 -0.31 25.44
C ARG A 44 -1.53 -1.55 25.10
N GLN A 45 -2.85 -1.40 25.11
CA GLN A 45 -3.76 -2.46 24.71
C GLN A 45 -5.02 -1.88 24.08
N LEU A 46 -5.60 -2.62 23.14
CA LEU A 46 -6.89 -2.32 22.52
C LEU A 46 -7.73 -3.57 22.38
N THR A 47 -9.04 -3.35 22.35
CA THR A 47 -10.03 -4.38 22.04
C THR A 47 -11.06 -3.77 21.09
N TYR A 48 -11.19 -4.35 19.90
CA TYR A 48 -12.06 -3.82 18.87
C TYR A 48 -12.67 -4.91 18.00
N ARG A 49 -13.76 -4.55 17.32
CA ARG A 49 -14.33 -5.29 16.20
C ARG A 49 -14.31 -4.40 14.97
N LEU A 50 -14.16 -5.00 13.80
CA LEU A 50 -14.15 -4.28 12.53
C LEU A 50 -15.53 -4.34 11.88
N GLU A 51 -16.00 -3.21 11.37
CA GLU A 51 -17.22 -3.15 10.57
C GLU A 51 -17.11 -4.04 9.32
N PRO A 52 -18.22 -4.58 8.78
CA PRO A 52 -18.18 -5.40 7.58
C PRO A 52 -17.38 -4.77 6.44
N GLY A 53 -16.55 -5.58 5.79
CA GLY A 53 -15.77 -5.16 4.61
C GLY A 53 -16.65 -5.06 3.37
N LYS A 54 -16.43 -4.03 2.54
CA LYS A 54 -17.10 -3.89 1.23
C LYS A 54 -16.25 -4.38 0.06
N LEU A 55 -14.94 -4.56 0.28
CA LEU A 55 -14.02 -5.01 -0.75
C LEU A 55 -14.27 -6.48 -1.09
N PRO A 56 -14.28 -6.84 -2.38
CA PRO A 56 -14.27 -8.24 -2.78
C PRO A 56 -12.93 -8.90 -2.41
N PRO A 57 -12.84 -10.24 -2.44
CA PRO A 57 -11.57 -10.93 -2.35
C PRO A 57 -10.61 -10.45 -3.44
N LEU A 58 -9.49 -9.85 -3.04
CA LEU A 58 -8.44 -9.42 -3.96
C LEU A 58 -7.65 -10.62 -4.50
N ILE A 59 -7.19 -10.51 -5.74
CA ILE A 59 -6.38 -11.51 -6.42
C ILE A 59 -4.92 -11.04 -6.50
N ALA A 60 -3.99 -11.99 -6.62
CA ALA A 60 -2.60 -11.67 -6.97
C ALA A 60 -2.51 -11.31 -8.45
N TYR A 61 -1.67 -10.34 -8.79
CA TYR A 61 -1.44 -9.97 -10.19
C TYR A 61 -0.69 -11.09 -10.92
N ARG A 62 -1.20 -11.49 -12.08
CA ARG A 62 -0.60 -12.49 -12.97
C ARG A 62 -0.75 -12.01 -14.41
N PRO A 63 0.32 -11.51 -15.07
CA PRO A 63 0.24 -10.96 -16.42
C PRO A 63 -0.45 -11.90 -17.42
N ALA A 64 -0.06 -13.17 -17.45
CA ALA A 64 -0.65 -14.17 -18.34
C ALA A 64 -2.18 -14.35 -18.13
N ARG A 65 -2.65 -14.21 -16.88
CA ARG A 65 -4.09 -14.28 -16.58
C ARG A 65 -4.83 -13.05 -17.11
N MET A 66 -4.26 -11.86 -16.94
CA MET A 66 -4.83 -10.62 -17.47
C MET A 66 -4.90 -10.70 -19.00
N GLU A 67 -3.79 -11.05 -19.64
CA GLU A 67 -3.71 -11.19 -21.10
C GLU A 67 -4.76 -12.16 -21.64
N GLU A 68 -4.90 -13.33 -21.01
CA GLU A 68 -5.90 -14.31 -21.40
C GLU A 68 -7.34 -13.78 -21.23
N GLU A 69 -7.69 -13.21 -20.08
CA GLU A 69 -9.06 -12.73 -19.81
C GLU A 69 -9.44 -11.53 -20.68
N VAL A 70 -8.49 -10.62 -20.93
CA VAL A 70 -8.66 -9.49 -21.86
C VAL A 70 -8.87 -10.01 -23.28
N LEU A 71 -8.03 -10.94 -23.74
CA LEU A 71 -8.15 -11.52 -25.07
C LEU A 71 -9.49 -12.24 -25.25
N GLN A 72 -9.96 -13.01 -24.26
CA GLN A 72 -11.28 -13.65 -24.32
C GLN A 72 -12.42 -12.63 -24.47
N THR A 73 -12.31 -11.48 -23.81
CA THR A 73 -13.30 -10.40 -23.90
C THR A 73 -13.30 -9.77 -25.29
N LEU A 74 -12.11 -9.46 -25.80
CA LEU A 74 -11.90 -8.93 -27.14
C LEU A 74 -12.44 -9.88 -28.23
N LEU A 75 -12.15 -11.18 -28.15
CA LEU A 75 -12.63 -12.17 -29.13
C LEU A 75 -14.14 -12.35 -29.10
N ARG A 76 -14.79 -12.17 -27.94
CA ARG A 76 -16.26 -12.12 -27.86
C ARG A 76 -16.80 -10.91 -28.60
N GLY A 77 -16.22 -9.72 -28.35
CA GLY A 77 -16.64 -8.50 -29.03
C GLY A 77 -16.43 -8.54 -30.55
N VAL A 78 -15.37 -9.20 -31.05
CA VAL A 78 -15.25 -9.45 -32.49
C VAL A 78 -16.40 -10.31 -32.99
N ARG A 79 -16.71 -11.44 -32.34
CA ARG A 79 -17.78 -12.33 -32.81
C ARG A 79 -19.13 -11.63 -32.90
N GLU A 80 -19.38 -10.67 -32.01
CA GLU A 80 -20.59 -9.85 -31.98
C GLU A 80 -20.61 -8.79 -33.10
N ASN A 81 -19.48 -8.11 -33.35
CA ASN A 81 -19.41 -6.99 -34.31
C ASN A 81 -19.00 -7.40 -35.74
N TYR A 82 -18.33 -8.54 -35.90
CA TYR A 82 -17.75 -9.06 -37.14
C TYR A 82 -17.99 -10.57 -37.28
N PRO A 83 -19.25 -11.03 -37.45
CA PRO A 83 -19.60 -12.46 -37.44
C PRO A 83 -18.95 -13.27 -38.58
N GLU A 84 -18.53 -12.62 -39.67
CA GLU A 84 -17.81 -13.25 -40.79
C GLU A 84 -16.33 -13.53 -40.49
N VAL A 85 -15.81 -13.00 -39.38
CA VAL A 85 -14.42 -13.13 -38.97
C VAL A 85 -14.30 -14.15 -37.83
N GLN A 86 -13.54 -15.21 -38.06
CA GLN A 86 -13.29 -16.23 -37.05
C GLN A 86 -11.86 -16.13 -36.53
N PHE A 87 -11.75 -16.05 -35.21
CA PHE A 87 -10.48 -16.15 -34.50
C PHE A 87 -10.38 -17.49 -33.77
N THR A 88 -9.23 -18.13 -33.90
CA THR A 88 -8.84 -19.31 -33.13
C THR A 88 -7.61 -18.98 -32.28
N LEU A 89 -7.62 -19.43 -31.03
CA LEU A 89 -6.57 -19.16 -30.06
C LEU A 89 -5.78 -20.45 -29.79
N SER A 90 -4.49 -20.44 -30.08
CA SER A 90 -3.58 -21.53 -29.74
C SER A 90 -3.23 -21.45 -28.26
N ARG A 91 -3.34 -22.56 -27.55
CA ARG A 91 -3.01 -22.68 -26.12
C ARG A 91 -1.84 -23.66 -25.96
N PRO A 92 -0.83 -23.37 -25.13
CA PRO A 92 -0.76 -22.29 -24.14
C PRO A 92 -0.15 -20.96 -24.63
N SER A 93 0.32 -20.86 -25.89
CA SER A 93 1.04 -19.69 -26.41
C SER A 93 0.22 -18.42 -26.57
N LEU A 94 -1.12 -18.51 -26.50
CA LEU A 94 -2.07 -17.43 -26.77
C LEU A 94 -1.91 -16.83 -28.19
N GLU A 95 -1.34 -17.58 -29.14
CA GLU A 95 -1.24 -17.14 -30.53
C GLU A 95 -2.62 -17.07 -31.20
N LEU A 96 -2.89 -15.94 -31.84
CA LEU A 96 -4.15 -15.67 -32.50
C LEU A 96 -4.07 -16.02 -33.99
N HIS A 97 -4.88 -16.98 -34.43
CA HIS A 97 -5.03 -17.32 -35.85
C HIS A 97 -6.37 -16.81 -36.38
N LEU A 98 -6.29 -16.00 -37.44
CA LEU A 98 -7.41 -15.39 -38.13
C LEU A 98 -7.84 -16.24 -39.32
N LYS A 99 -9.14 -16.53 -39.43
CA LYS A 99 -9.79 -17.10 -40.60
C LYS A 99 -10.93 -16.19 -41.02
N SER A 100 -10.87 -15.67 -42.24
CA SER A 100 -11.95 -14.88 -42.85
C SER A 100 -11.99 -15.12 -44.34
N HIS A 101 -13.19 -15.26 -44.90
CA HIS A 101 -13.41 -15.26 -46.35
C HIS A 101 -13.52 -13.83 -46.92
N ASN A 102 -13.61 -12.82 -46.04
CA ASN A 102 -13.68 -11.40 -46.39
C ASN A 102 -12.48 -10.66 -45.79
N GLN A 103 -11.49 -10.33 -46.64
CA GLN A 103 -10.23 -9.74 -46.20
C GLN A 103 -10.40 -8.32 -45.62
N ASP A 104 -11.35 -7.54 -46.14
CA ASP A 104 -11.59 -6.18 -45.65
C ASP A 104 -12.21 -6.22 -44.25
N LYS A 105 -13.19 -7.11 -44.03
CA LYS A 105 -13.76 -7.34 -42.69
C LYS A 105 -12.73 -7.87 -41.70
N ALA A 106 -11.80 -8.71 -42.16
CA ALA A 106 -10.66 -9.15 -41.34
C ALA A 106 -9.77 -7.97 -40.90
N LYS A 107 -9.46 -7.04 -41.81
CA LYS A 107 -8.68 -5.84 -41.48
C LYS A 107 -9.43 -4.92 -40.52
N GLU A 108 -10.72 -4.69 -40.75
CA GLU A 108 -11.57 -3.91 -39.84
C GLU A 108 -11.61 -4.53 -38.44
N ALA A 109 -11.79 -5.86 -38.33
CA ALA A 109 -11.81 -6.56 -37.06
C ALA A 109 -10.47 -6.49 -36.30
N MET A 110 -9.34 -6.63 -37.01
CA MET A 110 -8.00 -6.46 -36.42
C MET A 110 -7.76 -5.02 -35.94
N ALA A 111 -8.16 -4.02 -36.73
CA ALA A 111 -8.06 -2.62 -36.31
C ALA A 111 -8.94 -2.35 -35.09
N TRP A 112 -10.16 -2.90 -35.07
CA TRP A 112 -11.06 -2.80 -33.92
C TRP A 112 -10.43 -3.42 -32.66
N LEU A 113 -9.86 -4.62 -32.75
CA LEU A 113 -9.17 -5.28 -31.64
C LEU A 113 -8.08 -4.40 -31.02
N GLU A 114 -7.19 -3.84 -31.85
CA GLU A 114 -6.10 -2.99 -31.37
C GLU A 114 -6.63 -1.71 -30.71
N THR A 115 -7.74 -1.13 -31.21
CA THR A 115 -8.37 0.04 -30.57
C THR A 115 -9.07 -0.28 -29.25
N GLN A 116 -9.56 -1.50 -29.06
CA GLN A 116 -10.26 -1.89 -27.83
C GLN A 116 -9.31 -2.46 -26.76
N ARG A 117 -8.15 -3.00 -27.15
CA ARG A 117 -7.20 -3.65 -26.23
C ARG A 117 -6.93 -2.82 -24.98
N GLY A 118 -6.49 -1.57 -25.14
CA GLY A 118 -6.16 -0.71 -24.00
C GLY A 118 -7.37 -0.41 -23.09
N LYS A 119 -8.59 -0.37 -23.65
CA LYS A 119 -9.82 -0.18 -22.85
C LYS A 119 -10.15 -1.42 -22.04
N GLU A 120 -10.08 -2.60 -22.63
CA GLU A 120 -10.35 -3.86 -21.95
C GLU A 120 -9.29 -4.17 -20.88
N GLU A 121 -8.02 -3.84 -21.14
CA GLU A 121 -6.96 -3.91 -20.13
C GLU A 121 -7.26 -3.00 -18.94
N GLN A 122 -7.59 -1.72 -19.20
CA GLN A 122 -7.94 -0.78 -18.14
C GLN A 122 -9.19 -1.21 -17.36
N ALA A 123 -10.20 -1.77 -18.05
CA ALA A 123 -11.39 -2.31 -17.42
C ALA A 123 -11.05 -3.51 -16.53
N TRP A 124 -10.19 -4.42 -16.99
CA TRP A 124 -9.70 -5.56 -16.21
C TRP A 124 -8.95 -5.11 -14.95
N LEU A 125 -8.01 -4.18 -15.09
CA LEU A 125 -7.26 -3.62 -13.96
C LEU A 125 -8.21 -3.00 -12.94
N THR A 126 -9.15 -2.17 -13.40
CA THR A 126 -10.14 -1.51 -12.53
C THR A 126 -11.03 -2.53 -11.81
N LYS A 127 -11.51 -3.56 -12.51
CA LYS A 127 -12.32 -4.64 -11.93
C LYS A 127 -11.59 -5.40 -10.83
N HIS A 128 -10.28 -5.61 -11.01
CA HIS A 128 -9.45 -6.41 -10.10
C HIS A 128 -8.62 -5.59 -9.11
N TYR A 129 -8.94 -4.29 -8.93
CA TYR A 129 -8.24 -3.39 -8.01
C TYR A 129 -6.74 -3.24 -8.32
N PHE A 130 -6.41 -3.21 -9.60
CA PHE A 130 -5.08 -2.85 -10.10
C PHE A 130 -5.12 -1.51 -10.83
N GLN A 131 -3.94 -0.95 -11.03
CA GLN A 131 -3.72 0.26 -11.81
C GLN A 131 -2.34 0.22 -12.45
N TYR A 132 -2.21 0.92 -13.56
CA TYR A 132 -0.91 1.33 -14.07
C TYR A 132 -0.24 2.31 -13.12
N PHE A 133 1.08 2.23 -13.04
CA PHE A 133 1.91 3.06 -12.20
C PHE A 133 3.31 3.19 -12.80
N THR A 134 3.91 4.36 -12.64
CA THR A 134 5.30 4.60 -13.03
C THR A 134 6.14 4.73 -11.75
N PRO A 135 6.97 3.72 -11.41
CA PRO A 135 7.91 3.81 -10.31
C PRO A 135 9.02 4.83 -10.61
N PRO A 136 9.90 5.11 -9.63
CA PRO A 136 11.03 6.00 -9.83
C PRO A 136 12.01 5.58 -10.93
N ASP A 137 12.00 4.31 -11.35
CA ASP A 137 12.81 3.79 -12.46
C ASP A 137 12.25 4.15 -13.86
N GLY A 138 11.06 4.76 -13.90
CA GLY A 138 10.40 5.20 -15.13
C GLY A 138 9.70 4.10 -15.93
N GLN A 139 9.78 2.83 -15.51
CA GLN A 139 9.18 1.72 -16.27
C GLN A 139 7.72 1.53 -15.91
N LEU A 140 6.82 1.54 -16.88
CA LEU A 140 5.40 1.31 -16.63
C LEU A 140 5.20 -0.07 -15.96
N ALA A 141 4.56 -0.06 -14.80
CA ALA A 141 4.28 -1.24 -14.00
C ALA A 141 2.78 -1.33 -13.69
N VAL A 142 2.34 -2.51 -13.27
CA VAL A 142 1.01 -2.74 -12.69
C VAL A 142 1.16 -3.03 -11.21
N LYS A 143 0.39 -2.34 -10.39
CA LYS A 143 0.32 -2.56 -8.93
C LYS A 143 -1.12 -2.52 -8.44
N GLN A 144 -1.36 -2.98 -7.21
CA GLN A 144 -2.65 -2.81 -6.55
C GLN A 144 -3.01 -1.32 -6.42
N ASP A 145 -4.29 -1.01 -6.57
CA ASP A 145 -4.83 0.34 -6.39
C ASP A 145 -4.99 0.64 -4.88
N HIS A 146 -3.85 0.81 -4.21
CA HIS A 146 -3.75 1.09 -2.77
C HIS A 146 -4.63 2.28 -2.35
N VAL A 147 -4.71 3.33 -3.18
CA VAL A 147 -5.55 4.50 -2.90
C VAL A 147 -7.02 4.14 -2.89
N ARG A 148 -7.51 3.46 -3.93
CA ARG A 148 -8.91 3.01 -3.98
C ARG A 148 -9.22 2.07 -2.81
N ILE A 149 -8.33 1.13 -2.52
CA ILE A 149 -8.47 0.18 -1.42
C ILE A 149 -8.56 0.92 -0.07
N ALA A 150 -7.71 1.92 0.18
CA ALA A 150 -7.75 2.71 1.40
C ALA A 150 -9.09 3.44 1.55
N LEU A 151 -9.53 4.14 0.51
CA LEU A 151 -10.74 4.96 0.52
C LEU A 151 -12.02 4.13 0.68
N GLU A 152 -12.08 2.95 0.06
CA GLU A 152 -13.20 2.01 0.19
C GLU A 152 -13.17 1.23 1.53
N SER A 153 -12.03 1.19 2.23
CA SER A 153 -11.87 0.52 3.54
C SER A 153 -12.15 1.43 4.74
N ARG A 154 -12.37 2.75 4.55
CA ARG A 154 -12.51 3.72 5.65
C ARG A 154 -13.53 3.31 6.71
N SER A 155 -14.76 2.99 6.28
CA SER A 155 -15.82 2.58 7.21
C SER A 155 -15.50 1.28 7.94
N THR A 156 -14.74 0.38 7.32
CA THR A 156 -14.35 -0.91 7.91
C THR A 156 -13.45 -0.74 9.13
N VAL A 157 -12.61 0.30 9.14
CA VAL A 157 -11.64 0.57 10.21
C VAL A 157 -12.13 1.60 11.24
N ALA A 158 -13.35 2.13 11.09
CA ALA A 158 -13.88 3.20 11.93
C ALA A 158 -13.82 2.92 13.45
N PRO A 159 -14.22 1.73 13.96
CA PRO A 159 -14.18 1.47 15.40
C PRO A 159 -12.78 1.54 15.99
N LEU A 160 -11.77 1.08 15.26
CA LEU A 160 -10.37 1.16 15.67
C LEU A 160 -9.85 2.59 15.57
N ALA A 161 -10.17 3.29 14.48
CA ALA A 161 -9.72 4.66 14.26
C ALA A 161 -10.22 5.58 15.39
N GLU A 162 -11.49 5.49 15.79
CA GLU A 162 -12.05 6.26 16.89
C GLU A 162 -11.38 5.96 18.25
N GLN A 163 -11.01 4.70 18.53
CA GLN A 163 -10.29 4.36 19.77
C GLN A 163 -8.88 4.94 19.84
N LEU A 164 -8.23 5.15 18.70
CA LEU A 164 -6.88 5.71 18.62
C LEU A 164 -6.87 7.24 18.59
N LYS A 165 -8.04 7.89 18.47
CA LYS A 165 -8.19 9.34 18.47
C LYS A 165 -7.70 9.94 19.77
N GLN A 166 -6.82 10.94 19.67
CA GLN A 166 -6.25 11.65 20.80
C GLN A 166 -6.86 13.04 20.96
N GLN A 167 -6.88 13.52 22.19
CA GLN A 167 -7.24 14.89 22.52
C GLN A 167 -6.00 15.81 22.50
N GLY A 168 -6.24 17.10 22.31
CA GLY A 168 -5.20 18.14 22.32
C GLY A 168 -5.81 19.48 22.75
N SER A 169 -4.95 20.46 23.01
CA SER A 169 -5.35 21.81 23.40
C SER A 169 -5.92 22.61 22.22
N SER A 170 -5.68 22.14 21.00
CA SER A 170 -6.22 22.65 19.74
C SER A 170 -6.49 21.50 18.78
N GLU A 171 -7.30 21.73 17.75
CA GLU A 171 -7.58 20.73 16.71
C GLU A 171 -6.31 20.25 15.97
N PRO A 172 -5.37 21.11 15.54
CA PRO A 172 -4.13 20.66 14.92
C PRO A 172 -3.27 19.78 15.85
N GLU A 173 -3.20 20.12 17.13
CA GLU A 173 -2.45 19.34 18.12
C GLU A 173 -3.11 17.96 18.34
N ALA A 174 -4.43 17.92 18.47
CA ALA A 174 -5.19 16.67 18.59
C ALA A 174 -4.98 15.77 17.36
N ARG A 175 -4.96 16.35 16.17
CA ARG A 175 -4.69 15.65 14.91
C ARG A 175 -3.28 15.07 14.87
N GLN A 176 -2.25 15.86 15.20
CA GLN A 176 -0.86 15.39 15.26
C GLN A 176 -0.68 14.24 16.27
N LYS A 177 -1.27 14.35 17.46
CA LYS A 177 -1.25 13.28 18.47
C LYS A 177 -1.95 12.02 17.99
N THR A 178 -3.10 12.16 17.32
CA THR A 178 -3.84 11.04 16.73
C THR A 178 -3.02 10.32 15.66
N VAL A 179 -2.40 11.08 14.75
CA VAL A 179 -1.53 10.52 13.71
C VAL A 179 -0.34 9.77 14.31
N ALA A 180 0.30 10.33 15.33
CA ALA A 180 1.41 9.68 16.02
C ALA A 180 0.97 8.37 16.71
N GLU A 181 -0.19 8.35 17.38
CA GLU A 181 -0.73 7.15 18.03
C GLU A 181 -1.06 6.06 17.00
N MET A 182 -1.72 6.42 15.89
CA MET A 182 -2.01 5.49 14.80
C MET A 182 -0.73 4.93 14.18
N LEU A 183 0.26 5.78 13.93
CA LEU A 183 1.55 5.37 13.39
C LEU A 183 2.23 4.35 14.30
N ALA A 184 2.31 4.65 15.60
CA ALA A 184 2.92 3.75 16.59
C ALA A 184 2.18 2.40 16.66
N PHE A 185 0.85 2.41 16.65
CA PHE A 185 0.05 1.19 16.61
C PHE A 185 0.36 0.36 15.35
N ILE A 186 0.35 0.96 14.15
CA ILE A 186 0.61 0.24 12.89
C ILE A 186 2.04 -0.28 12.80
N GLN A 187 3.03 0.48 13.29
CA GLN A 187 4.42 0.03 13.36
C GLN A 187 4.58 -1.19 14.27
N SER A 188 3.74 -1.33 15.30
CA SER A 188 3.75 -2.50 16.19
C SER A 188 3.24 -3.79 15.54
N ILE A 189 2.42 -3.69 14.49
CA ILE A 189 1.93 -4.87 13.74
C ILE A 189 3.15 -5.57 13.12
N PRO A 190 3.31 -6.90 13.21
CA PRO A 190 4.44 -7.59 12.60
C PRO A 190 4.59 -7.35 11.09
N TYR A 191 5.82 -7.05 10.64
CA TYR A 191 6.12 -6.99 9.21
C TYR A 191 6.15 -8.42 8.63
N LYS A 192 5.51 -8.60 7.48
CA LYS A 192 5.60 -9.83 6.70
C LYS A 192 5.62 -9.50 5.22
N GLN A 193 6.69 -9.85 4.53
CA GLN A 193 6.74 -9.80 3.07
C GLN A 193 5.68 -10.75 2.49
N LEU A 194 4.78 -10.22 1.65
CA LEU A 194 3.64 -10.96 1.12
C LEU A 194 3.86 -11.43 -0.32
N ASP A 195 4.81 -10.85 -1.03
CA ASP A 195 5.25 -11.33 -2.33
C ASP A 195 6.18 -12.54 -2.18
N SER A 196 5.85 -13.62 -2.90
CA SER A 196 6.81 -14.69 -3.15
C SER A 196 7.43 -14.46 -4.52
N LEU A 197 8.77 -14.38 -4.59
CA LEU A 197 9.56 -14.30 -5.83
C LEU A 197 9.16 -15.36 -6.89
N ASN A 198 8.49 -16.44 -6.47
CA ASN A 198 8.12 -17.59 -7.30
C ASN A 198 6.59 -17.78 -7.49
N GLY A 199 5.76 -16.77 -7.17
CA GLY A 199 4.31 -16.77 -7.46
C GLY A 199 3.42 -17.84 -6.78
N ARG A 200 3.99 -18.68 -5.89
CA ARG A 200 3.31 -19.85 -5.31
C ARG A 200 2.66 -19.61 -3.93
N GLN A 201 2.99 -18.55 -3.20
CA GLN A 201 2.44 -18.35 -1.83
C GLN A 201 1.98 -16.92 -1.49
N GLY A 202 2.06 -15.96 -2.40
CA GLY A 202 1.66 -14.57 -2.13
C GLY A 202 0.28 -14.20 -2.68
N LYS A 203 -0.56 -13.54 -1.86
CA LYS A 203 -1.64 -12.66 -2.36
C LYS A 203 -1.10 -11.31 -2.85
N GLY A 204 0.20 -11.05 -2.63
CA GLY A 204 0.94 -9.84 -2.97
C GLY A 204 0.52 -8.58 -2.24
N PHE A 205 -0.53 -8.64 -1.39
CA PHE A 205 -1.07 -7.51 -0.65
C PHE A 205 -2.14 -8.01 0.35
N LEU A 206 -2.27 -7.35 1.51
CA LEU A 206 -3.39 -7.53 2.44
C LEU A 206 -4.19 -6.23 2.56
N THR A 207 -5.53 -6.33 2.47
CA THR A 207 -6.40 -5.16 2.70
C THR A 207 -6.29 -4.65 4.14
N PRO A 208 -6.66 -3.39 4.43
CA PRO A 208 -6.65 -2.86 5.80
C PRO A 208 -7.33 -3.79 6.83
N ARG A 209 -8.49 -4.36 6.48
CA ARG A 209 -9.17 -5.35 7.32
C ARG A 209 -8.31 -6.59 7.56
N GLN A 210 -7.72 -7.14 6.51
CA GLN A 210 -6.89 -8.34 6.59
C GLN A 210 -5.60 -8.11 7.39
N VAL A 211 -4.99 -6.93 7.30
CA VAL A 211 -3.82 -6.56 8.12
C VAL A 211 -4.17 -6.63 9.60
N LEU A 212 -5.33 -6.12 9.99
CA LEU A 212 -5.79 -6.11 11.38
C LEU A 212 -6.25 -7.49 11.87
N GLU A 213 -6.96 -8.27 11.03
CA GLU A 213 -7.46 -9.60 11.41
C GLU A 213 -6.38 -10.67 11.44
N GLN A 214 -5.36 -10.55 10.59
CA GLN A 214 -4.22 -11.48 10.50
C GLN A 214 -2.98 -10.98 11.23
N ASN A 215 -3.02 -9.73 11.69
CA ASN A 215 -1.97 -9.09 12.46
C ASN A 215 -0.59 -9.18 11.80
N ARG A 216 -0.55 -8.80 10.52
CA ARG A 216 0.66 -8.78 9.71
C ARG A 216 0.41 -7.99 8.44
N GLY A 217 1.48 -7.45 7.86
CA GLY A 217 1.44 -6.83 6.54
C GLY A 217 2.83 -6.44 6.06
N ASP A 218 2.99 -6.29 4.76
CA ASP A 218 4.15 -5.62 4.16
C ASP A 218 3.98 -4.09 4.20
N CYS A 219 4.95 -3.38 3.61
CA CYS A 219 4.95 -1.91 3.60
C CYS A 219 3.72 -1.33 2.91
N ASP A 220 3.34 -1.86 1.75
CA ASP A 220 2.17 -1.42 0.99
C ASP A 220 0.86 -1.62 1.77
N SER A 221 0.69 -2.79 2.37
CA SER A 221 -0.52 -3.11 3.16
C SER A 221 -0.66 -2.20 4.39
N LYS A 222 0.46 -1.91 5.08
CA LYS A 222 0.48 -1.05 6.27
C LYS A 222 0.29 0.44 5.93
N VAL A 223 0.90 0.92 4.86
CA VAL A 223 0.66 2.29 4.35
C VAL A 223 -0.80 2.45 3.93
N THR A 224 -1.38 1.44 3.29
CA THR A 224 -2.80 1.44 2.91
C THR A 224 -3.72 1.47 4.13
N LEU A 225 -3.39 0.73 5.19
CA LEU A 225 -4.11 0.79 6.47
C LEU A 225 -4.02 2.19 7.10
N MET A 226 -2.83 2.78 7.16
CA MET A 226 -2.64 4.13 7.70
C MET A 226 -3.49 5.16 6.94
N ALA A 227 -3.44 5.11 5.60
CA ALA A 227 -4.24 5.99 4.75
C ALA A 227 -5.76 5.82 4.98
N ALA A 228 -6.23 4.58 5.13
CA ALA A 228 -7.64 4.30 5.41
C ALA A 228 -8.09 4.86 6.76
N MET A 229 -7.27 4.73 7.81
CA MET A 229 -7.58 5.22 9.15
C MET A 229 -7.59 6.76 9.21
N LEU A 230 -6.59 7.40 8.59
CA LEU A 230 -6.56 8.87 8.52
C LEU A 230 -7.72 9.42 7.70
N ALA A 231 -8.01 8.84 6.53
CA ALA A 231 -9.12 9.30 5.69
C ALA A 231 -10.50 9.01 6.30
N GLN A 232 -10.59 8.12 7.30
CA GLN A 232 -11.80 7.86 8.08
C GLN A 232 -12.02 8.94 9.15
N LEU A 233 -10.99 9.40 9.87
CA LEU A 233 -11.14 10.41 10.91
C LEU A 233 -11.03 11.86 10.40
N PHE A 234 -10.19 12.08 9.40
CA PHE A 234 -9.82 13.39 8.88
C PHE A 234 -9.95 13.38 7.35
N PRO A 235 -11.18 13.31 6.81
CA PRO A 235 -11.41 13.25 5.36
C PRO A 235 -10.86 14.46 4.59
N GLU A 236 -10.68 15.60 5.26
CA GLU A 236 -10.07 16.83 4.75
C GLU A 236 -8.54 16.84 4.80
N LEU A 237 -7.92 15.92 5.55
CA LEU A 237 -6.47 15.84 5.69
C LEU A 237 -5.87 15.27 4.40
N LYS A 238 -5.18 16.15 3.66
CA LYS A 238 -4.50 15.76 2.43
C LYS A 238 -3.38 14.76 2.73
N GLN A 239 -3.36 13.71 1.92
CA GLN A 239 -2.46 12.59 2.05
C GLN A 239 -1.94 12.19 0.67
N ALA A 240 -0.72 11.67 0.61
CA ALA A 240 -0.17 11.07 -0.59
C ALA A 240 0.67 9.84 -0.24
N MET A 241 0.48 8.75 -0.96
CA MET A 241 1.36 7.60 -0.88
C MET A 241 2.67 7.92 -1.61
N VAL A 242 3.79 7.64 -0.96
CA VAL A 242 5.13 7.89 -1.49
C VAL A 242 5.80 6.54 -1.71
N PHE A 243 6.16 6.27 -2.95
CA PHE A 243 6.83 5.03 -3.36
C PHE A 243 8.28 5.34 -3.69
N ILE A 244 9.19 4.63 -3.05
CA ILE A 244 10.63 4.61 -3.34
C ILE A 244 10.99 3.17 -3.77
N PRO A 245 12.18 2.91 -4.35
CA PRO A 245 12.57 1.55 -4.71
C PRO A 245 12.40 0.55 -3.56
N GLY A 246 11.52 -0.43 -3.74
CA GLY A 246 11.25 -1.51 -2.78
C GLY A 246 10.51 -1.12 -1.49
N HIS A 247 9.98 0.11 -1.38
CA HIS A 247 9.32 0.56 -0.15
C HIS A 247 8.24 1.62 -0.38
N ALA A 248 7.29 1.69 0.56
CA ALA A 248 6.20 2.67 0.56
C ALA A 248 6.09 3.41 1.90
N MET A 249 5.70 4.68 1.84
CA MET A 249 5.47 5.58 2.97
C MET A 249 4.22 6.42 2.74
N LEU A 250 3.81 7.20 3.75
CA LEU A 250 2.71 8.15 3.63
C LEU A 250 3.20 9.57 3.90
N ALA A 251 2.86 10.50 3.02
CA ALA A 251 3.03 11.93 3.20
C ALA A 251 1.71 12.56 3.61
N VAL A 252 1.70 13.41 4.63
CA VAL A 252 0.49 13.99 5.22
C VAL A 252 0.67 15.49 5.43
N ASP A 253 -0.37 16.28 5.15
CA ASP A 253 -0.39 17.74 5.30
C ASP A 253 -0.52 18.13 6.79
N LEU A 254 0.57 17.90 7.53
CA LEU A 254 0.74 18.26 8.93
C LEU A 254 1.94 19.19 9.10
N PRO A 255 1.91 20.11 10.08
CA PRO A 255 3.07 20.94 10.38
C PRO A 255 4.30 20.09 10.73
N ALA A 256 5.42 20.38 10.07
CA ALA A 256 6.72 19.78 10.33
C ALA A 256 7.55 20.63 11.30
N LYS A 257 8.40 19.98 12.09
CA LYS A 257 9.40 20.59 12.97
C LYS A 257 10.78 20.62 12.29
N PRO A 258 11.70 21.48 12.77
CA PRO A 258 13.08 21.43 12.30
C PRO A 258 13.68 20.02 12.45
N GLY A 259 14.20 19.47 11.36
CA GLY A 259 14.78 18.13 11.32
C GLY A 259 13.81 17.03 10.86
N ASP A 260 12.51 17.30 10.76
CA ASP A 260 11.54 16.33 10.25
C ASP A 260 11.77 16.06 8.75
N ALA A 261 11.62 14.81 8.35
CA ALA A 261 11.59 14.37 6.98
C ALA A 261 10.28 14.83 6.32
N THR A 262 10.42 15.56 5.21
CA THR A 262 9.31 16.10 4.43
C THR A 262 9.54 15.89 2.94
N ILE A 263 8.47 15.97 2.15
CA ILE A 263 8.54 16.15 0.70
C ILE A 263 7.84 17.44 0.29
N SER A 264 8.32 18.07 -0.79
CA SER A 264 7.59 19.13 -1.47
C SER A 264 6.91 18.55 -2.71
N TRP A 265 5.60 18.64 -2.77
CA TRP A 265 4.80 18.12 -3.88
C TRP A 265 3.66 19.08 -4.19
N GLN A 266 3.52 19.45 -5.47
CA GLN A 266 2.55 20.46 -5.94
C GLN A 266 2.60 21.79 -5.16
N GLY A 267 3.80 22.23 -4.77
CA GLY A 267 4.00 23.50 -4.05
C GLY A 267 3.64 23.47 -2.56
N GLN A 268 3.23 22.30 -2.03
CA GLN A 268 2.94 22.10 -0.61
C GLN A 268 3.98 21.17 0.02
N SER A 269 4.33 21.44 1.28
CA SER A 269 5.19 20.56 2.08
C SER A 269 4.34 19.55 2.85
N TYR A 270 4.75 18.28 2.80
CA TYR A 270 4.08 17.19 3.50
C TYR A 270 5.06 16.49 4.44
N LEU A 271 4.61 16.19 5.66
CA LEU A 271 5.33 15.41 6.66
C LEU A 271 5.33 13.93 6.27
N LEU A 272 6.49 13.28 6.30
CA LEU A 272 6.60 11.85 6.02
C LEU A 272 6.35 11.01 7.27
N LEU A 273 5.60 9.92 7.06
CA LEU A 273 5.32 8.87 8.01
C LEU A 273 5.77 7.54 7.40
N GLU A 274 6.47 6.71 8.18
CA GLU A 274 6.91 5.37 7.76
C GLU A 274 6.19 4.27 8.59
N PRO A 275 5.02 3.77 8.16
CA PRO A 275 4.23 2.81 8.93
C PRO A 275 4.81 1.40 9.01
N THR A 276 5.86 1.11 8.23
CA THR A 276 6.33 -0.26 7.96
C THR A 276 6.80 -1.01 9.22
N GLY A 277 7.32 -0.31 10.23
CA GLY A 277 7.88 -0.93 11.44
C GLY A 277 9.00 -1.94 11.15
N PRO A 278 9.51 -2.69 12.14
CA PRO A 278 9.16 -2.66 13.57
C PRO A 278 9.85 -1.53 14.35
N ALA A 279 10.72 -0.74 13.70
CA ALA A 279 11.29 0.44 14.32
C ALA A 279 10.16 1.44 14.67
N ALA A 280 10.16 1.89 15.93
CA ALA A 280 9.21 2.89 16.40
C ALA A 280 9.67 4.28 15.95
N LEU A 281 9.41 4.63 14.69
CA LEU A 281 9.79 5.90 14.10
C LEU A 281 8.68 6.94 14.30
N PRO A 282 8.94 8.06 15.01
CA PRO A 282 7.99 9.15 15.13
C PRO A 282 7.59 9.73 13.76
N ALA A 283 6.45 10.43 13.70
CA ALA A 283 6.10 11.24 12.55
C ALA A 283 7.23 12.25 12.24
N GLY A 284 7.62 12.36 10.97
CA GLY A 284 8.80 13.14 10.57
C GLY A 284 10.12 12.39 10.68
N GLN A 285 10.14 11.14 11.12
CA GLN A 285 11.34 10.28 11.07
C GLN A 285 11.09 9.09 10.15
N ILE A 286 12.07 8.83 9.29
CA ILE A 286 12.07 7.73 8.31
C ILE A 286 13.42 7.02 8.39
N ALA A 287 13.49 5.77 7.93
CA ALA A 287 14.74 5.03 7.90
C ALA A 287 15.80 5.78 7.08
N SER A 288 17.08 5.64 7.46
CA SER A 288 18.19 6.32 6.76
C SER A 288 18.24 5.98 5.28
N THR A 289 17.96 4.72 4.91
CA THR A 289 17.85 4.25 3.53
C THR A 289 16.70 4.94 2.78
N SER A 290 15.53 5.07 3.42
CA SER A 290 14.38 5.79 2.87
C SER A 290 14.73 7.27 2.65
N LYS A 291 15.41 7.89 3.63
CA LYS A 291 15.84 9.29 3.56
C LYS A 291 16.77 9.57 2.39
N THR A 292 17.77 8.71 2.15
CA THR A 292 18.68 8.86 1.00
C THR A 292 17.92 8.87 -0.33
N LEU A 293 16.93 7.98 -0.50
CA LEU A 293 16.13 7.88 -1.72
C LEU A 293 15.19 9.09 -1.89
N VAL A 294 14.57 9.54 -0.79
CA VAL A 294 13.72 10.74 -0.78
C VAL A 294 14.52 11.99 -1.13
N ASP A 295 15.66 12.22 -0.45
CA ASP A 295 16.52 13.38 -0.69
C ASP A 295 17.08 13.38 -2.13
N GLY A 296 17.38 12.18 -2.66
CA GLY A 296 17.76 11.96 -4.06
C GLY A 296 16.62 12.04 -5.07
N LYS A 297 15.39 12.36 -4.65
CA LYS A 297 14.17 12.42 -5.48
C LYS A 297 13.87 11.14 -6.25
N GLN A 298 14.31 9.99 -5.75
CA GLN A 298 14.00 8.67 -6.30
C GLN A 298 12.65 8.21 -5.77
N LEU A 299 11.60 8.96 -6.09
CA LEU A 299 10.26 8.76 -5.54
C LEU A 299 9.17 9.01 -6.58
N SER A 300 8.06 8.29 -6.41
CA SER A 300 6.80 8.53 -7.10
C SER A 300 5.73 8.85 -6.06
N VAL A 301 4.91 9.85 -6.32
CA VAL A 301 3.87 10.32 -5.39
C VAL A 301 2.50 10.05 -5.99
N GLN A 302 1.60 9.45 -5.21
CA GLN A 302 0.21 9.23 -5.59
C GLN A 302 -0.73 9.85 -4.53
N PRO A 303 -1.55 10.87 -4.88
CA PRO A 303 -2.46 11.47 -3.92
C PRO A 303 -3.54 10.47 -3.48
N VAL A 304 -3.89 10.49 -2.19
CA VAL A 304 -4.98 9.70 -1.62
C VAL A 304 -6.27 10.50 -1.74
N GLN A 305 -6.88 10.45 -2.90
CA GLN A 305 -8.15 11.11 -3.18
C GLN A 305 -9.00 10.26 -4.14
N PRO A 306 -10.34 10.38 -4.12
CA PRO A 306 -11.17 9.72 -5.10
C PRO A 306 -10.72 10.10 -6.52
N LYS A 307 -10.74 9.14 -7.44
CA LYS A 307 -10.62 9.46 -8.87
C LYS A 307 -11.88 10.27 -9.25
N GLY A 308 -11.67 11.46 -9.80
CA GLY A 308 -12.73 12.33 -10.31
C GLY A 308 -13.39 11.76 -11.56
#